data_AF-A0A9P7QFV4-F1
#
_entry.id   AF-A0A9P7QFV4-F1
#
_cell.length_a   1.000
_cell.length_b   1.000
_cell.length_c   1.000
_cell.angle_alpha   90.00
_cell.angle_beta   90.00
_cell.angle_gamma   90.00
#
_symmetry.space_group_name_H-M   'P 1'
#
loop_
_entity.id
_entity.type
_entity.pdbx_description
1 polymer ?
#
loop_
_entity_poly.entity_id
_entity_poly.type
_entity_poly.pdbx_seq_one_letter_code
_entity_poly.pdbx_strand_id
1 'polypeptide(L)'
;MTTQVGRDSPENWTPDEIHALMEMRGRGLSWRDLAGQIPGRAEKPCRRRYARLLADEAIRSKLAESYNCHREKVWSEIAAQMPGSVAWVEAEQNHWRIGKAEVPKRARDEFIADLQQQQQQGSKSKRPQRYWSGREEALLSRIEGLQWSGTIFRDVCLEAGRTPDDAMDGGQSARTSYA
;
A
#
# COMPACT_ATOMS: atom_id res chain seq x y z
N MET A 1 -0.01 24.81 -21.30
CA MET A 1 1.41 24.99 -20.91
C MET A 1 1.96 23.62 -20.56
N THR A 2 2.61 22.94 -21.50
CA THR A 2 3.11 21.59 -21.30
C THR A 2 4.61 21.69 -21.01
N THR A 3 4.96 21.61 -19.73
CA THR A 3 6.34 21.67 -19.24
C THR A 3 7.11 20.48 -19.80
N GLN A 4 7.99 20.72 -20.78
CA GLN A 4 8.96 19.74 -21.22
C GLN A 4 10.01 19.58 -20.11
N VAL A 5 9.87 18.52 -19.32
CA VAL A 5 10.97 18.00 -18.51
C VAL A 5 12.12 17.70 -19.46
N GLY A 6 13.31 18.27 -19.18
CA GLY A 6 14.52 18.12 -19.99
C GLY A 6 14.77 16.64 -20.31
N ARG A 7 14.59 16.28 -21.58
CA ARG A 7 14.53 14.91 -22.08
C ARG A 7 15.82 14.51 -22.82
N ASP A 8 16.92 15.20 -22.51
CA ASP A 8 18.10 15.21 -23.39
C ASP A 8 19.20 14.23 -22.95
N SER A 9 18.99 13.48 -21.85
CA SER A 9 19.91 12.41 -21.45
C SER A 9 19.49 11.06 -22.07
N PRO A 10 20.37 10.35 -22.79
CA PRO A 10 20.10 9.06 -23.44
C PRO A 10 19.73 7.93 -22.45
N GLU A 11 19.80 8.19 -21.15
CA GLU A 11 19.60 7.24 -20.06
C GLU A 11 18.24 7.36 -19.37
N ASN A 12 17.53 8.48 -19.52
CA ASN A 12 16.28 8.72 -18.81
C ASN A 12 15.09 8.14 -19.59
N TRP A 13 14.90 6.82 -19.55
CA TRP A 13 13.76 6.11 -20.16
C TRP A 13 12.56 6.11 -19.22
N THR A 14 11.40 6.60 -19.68
CA THR A 14 10.17 6.56 -18.88
C THR A 14 9.53 5.17 -18.90
N PRO A 15 8.70 4.83 -17.91
CA PRO A 15 7.91 3.61 -17.93
C PRO A 15 7.05 3.48 -19.19
N ASP A 16 6.46 4.58 -19.66
CA ASP A 16 5.63 4.62 -20.87
C ASP A 16 6.45 4.29 -22.13
N GLU A 17 7.66 4.84 -22.25
CA GLU A 17 8.58 4.54 -23.36
C GLU A 17 9.00 3.06 -23.35
N ILE A 18 9.23 2.50 -22.15
CA ILE A 18 9.58 1.09 -21.97
C ILE A 18 8.39 0.19 -22.34
N HIS A 19 7.17 0.54 -21.92
CA HIS A 19 5.95 -0.18 -22.28
C HIS A 19 5.76 -0.19 -23.80
N ALA A 20 5.86 0.97 -24.43
CA ALA A 20 5.77 1.11 -25.89
C ALA A 20 6.83 0.26 -26.61
N LEU A 21 8.07 0.23 -26.11
CA LEU A 21 9.14 -0.64 -26.64
C LEU A 21 8.77 -2.12 -26.58
N MET A 22 8.24 -2.60 -25.44
CA MET A 22 7.89 -4.01 -25.25
C MET A 22 6.67 -4.40 -26.10
N GLU A 23 5.62 -3.58 -26.10
CA GLU A 23 4.38 -3.82 -26.84
C GLU A 23 4.63 -3.85 -28.36
N MET A 24 5.32 -2.84 -28.90
CA MET A 24 5.58 -2.76 -30.34
C MET A 24 6.51 -3.87 -30.83
N ARG A 25 7.49 -4.29 -30.01
CA ARG A 25 8.35 -5.42 -30.34
C ARG A 25 7.62 -6.75 -30.23
N GLY A 26 6.66 -6.88 -29.31
CA GLY A 26 5.73 -8.02 -29.25
C GLY A 26 4.88 -8.14 -30.51
N ARG A 27 4.54 -7.00 -31.15
CA ARG A 27 3.81 -6.94 -32.43
C ARG A 27 4.69 -7.08 -33.68
N GLY A 28 6.00 -7.20 -33.53
CA GLY A 28 6.93 -7.41 -34.65
C GLY A 28 7.27 -6.15 -35.46
N LEU A 29 7.04 -4.94 -34.94
CA LEU A 29 7.35 -3.70 -35.66
C LEU A 29 8.85 -3.53 -35.92
N SER A 30 9.17 -2.87 -37.03
CA SER A 30 10.55 -2.48 -37.34
C SER A 30 11.05 -1.43 -36.35
N TRP A 31 12.37 -1.41 -36.09
CA TRP A 31 12.95 -0.44 -35.16
C TRP A 31 12.80 1.02 -35.62
N ARG A 32 12.72 1.23 -36.94
CA ARG A 32 12.50 2.54 -37.55
C ARG A 32 11.10 3.06 -37.23
N ASP A 33 10.09 2.22 -37.43
CA ASP A 33 8.69 2.59 -37.16
C ASP A 33 8.46 2.78 -35.66
N LEU A 34 9.10 1.95 -34.83
CA LEU A 34 9.08 2.08 -33.38
C LEU A 34 9.67 3.41 -32.93
N ALA A 35 10.86 3.77 -33.44
CA ALA A 35 11.50 5.04 -33.10
C ALA A 35 10.66 6.25 -33.55
N GLY A 36 9.94 6.13 -34.68
CA GLY A 36 9.01 7.16 -35.15
C GLY A 36 7.82 7.40 -34.20
N GLN A 37 7.44 6.42 -33.38
CA GLN A 37 6.35 6.55 -32.40
C GLN A 37 6.80 7.13 -31.06
N ILE A 38 8.10 7.11 -30.75
CA ILE A 38 8.63 7.66 -29.50
C ILE A 38 9.33 9.00 -29.79
N PRO A 39 8.68 10.14 -29.49
CA PRO A 39 9.22 11.45 -29.84
C PRO A 39 10.57 11.69 -29.17
N GLY A 40 11.59 12.02 -29.96
CA GLY A 40 12.95 12.29 -29.48
C GLY A 40 13.85 11.06 -29.31
N ARG A 41 13.41 9.86 -29.71
CA ARG A 41 14.25 8.65 -29.69
C ARG A 41 14.60 8.19 -31.10
N ALA A 42 15.86 7.78 -31.28
CA ALA A 42 16.33 7.18 -32.51
C ALA A 42 16.36 5.64 -32.41
N GLU A 43 16.40 4.97 -33.56
CA GLU A 43 16.42 3.50 -33.68
C GLU A 43 17.52 2.83 -32.84
N LYS A 44 18.76 3.34 -32.88
CA LYS A 44 19.91 2.74 -32.19
C LYS A 44 19.72 2.68 -30.66
N PRO A 45 19.34 3.79 -29.97
CA PRO A 45 18.95 3.76 -28.56
C PRO A 45 17.83 2.76 -28.23
N CYS A 46 16.76 2.72 -29.03
CA CYS A 46 15.62 1.81 -28.83
C CYS A 46 16.06 0.34 -28.82
N ARG A 47 16.84 -0.08 -29.82
CA ARG A 47 17.36 -1.44 -29.92
C ARG A 47 18.23 -1.82 -28.72
N ARG A 48 19.13 -0.91 -28.32
CA ARG A 48 20.02 -1.13 -27.17
C ARG A 48 19.22 -1.25 -25.87
N ARG A 49 18.23 -0.37 -25.67
CA ARG A 49 17.36 -0.40 -24.49
C ARG A 49 16.59 -1.72 -24.41
N TYR A 50 15.98 -2.14 -25.52
CA TYR A 50 15.25 -3.39 -25.59
C TYR A 50 16.13 -4.62 -25.29
N ALA A 51 17.33 -4.68 -25.86
CA ALA A 51 18.28 -5.76 -25.56
C ALA A 51 18.61 -5.83 -24.06
N ARG A 52 18.79 -4.68 -23.41
CA ARG A 52 19.03 -4.62 -21.96
C ARG A 52 17.81 -5.07 -21.14
N LEU A 53 16.60 -4.66 -21.53
CA LEU A 53 15.37 -5.11 -20.87
C LEU A 53 15.21 -6.63 -20.92
N LEU A 54 15.52 -7.25 -22.06
CA LEU A 54 15.51 -8.72 -22.20
C LEU A 54 16.58 -9.40 -21.35
N ALA A 55 17.79 -8.83 -21.30
CA ALA A 55 18.84 -9.36 -20.44
C ALA A 55 18.45 -9.28 -18.96
N ASP A 56 17.87 -8.16 -18.53
CA ASP A 56 17.40 -7.98 -17.16
C ASP A 56 16.26 -8.97 -16.83
N GLU A 57 15.36 -9.25 -17.78
CA GLU A 57 14.30 -10.25 -17.62
C GLU A 57 14.84 -11.68 -17.53
N ALA A 58 15.85 -12.00 -18.34
CA ALA A 58 16.52 -13.30 -18.27
C ALA A 58 17.20 -13.49 -16.90
N ILE A 59 17.83 -12.45 -16.36
CA ILE A 59 18.42 -12.48 -15.02
C ILE A 59 17.33 -12.67 -13.96
N ARG A 60 16.21 -11.94 -14.02
CA ARG A 60 15.07 -12.11 -13.09
C ARG A 60 14.49 -13.53 -13.15
N SER A 61 14.33 -14.07 -14.35
CA SER A 61 13.85 -15.43 -14.56
C SER A 61 14.80 -16.45 -13.95
N LYS A 62 16.12 -16.31 -14.16
CA LYS A 62 17.12 -17.22 -13.60
C LYS A 62 17.20 -17.12 -12.07
N LEU A 63 17.04 -15.92 -11.53
CA LEU A 63 16.92 -15.71 -10.08
C LEU A 63 15.71 -16.46 -9.52
N ALA A 64 14.53 -16.34 -10.15
CA ALA A 64 13.31 -17.01 -9.70
C ALA A 64 13.45 -18.54 -9.75
N GLU A 65 14.03 -19.07 -10.83
CA GLU A 65 14.34 -20.51 -10.97
C GLU A 65 15.28 -20.97 -9.84
N SER A 66 16.39 -20.26 -9.65
CA SER A 66 17.38 -20.57 -8.61
C SER A 66 16.79 -20.51 -7.21
N TYR A 67 15.96 -19.50 -6.94
CA TYR A 67 15.24 -19.39 -5.68
C TYR A 67 14.34 -20.59 -5.46
N ASN A 68 13.52 -20.96 -6.45
CA ASN A 68 12.55 -22.05 -6.33
C ASN A 68 13.20 -23.41 -6.06
N CYS A 69 14.37 -23.69 -6.63
CA CYS A 69 15.04 -24.96 -6.39
C CYS A 69 15.81 -25.01 -5.05
N HIS A 70 16.21 -23.87 -4.48
CA HIS A 70 16.98 -23.84 -3.23
C HIS A 70 16.16 -23.46 -1.99
N ARG A 71 14.96 -22.88 -2.16
CA ARG A 71 14.13 -22.34 -1.06
C ARG A 71 13.86 -23.36 0.04
N GLU A 72 13.54 -24.61 -0.30
CA GLU A 72 13.25 -25.63 0.70
C GLU A 72 14.43 -25.85 1.66
N LYS A 73 15.65 -25.96 1.12
CA LYS A 73 16.86 -26.13 1.92
C LYS A 73 17.10 -24.93 2.83
N VAL A 74 17.08 -23.72 2.26
CA VAL A 74 17.33 -22.47 3.00
C VAL A 74 16.32 -22.29 4.13
N TRP A 75 15.04 -22.46 3.83
CA TRP A 75 13.98 -22.23 4.81
C TRP A 75 13.85 -23.35 5.83
N SER A 76 14.24 -24.59 5.51
CA SER A 76 14.25 -25.68 6.48
C SER A 76 15.29 -25.45 7.59
N GLU A 77 16.47 -24.95 7.23
CA GLU A 77 17.53 -24.61 8.20
C GLU A 77 17.12 -23.44 9.12
N ILE A 78 16.41 -22.44 8.58
CA ILE A 78 15.85 -21.33 9.36
C ILE A 78 14.70 -21.83 10.25
N ALA A 79 13.81 -22.67 9.72
CA ALA A 79 12.66 -23.20 10.42
C ALA A 79 13.04 -24.07 11.62
N ALA A 80 14.13 -24.84 11.52
CA ALA A 80 14.66 -25.63 12.62
C ALA A 80 15.10 -24.79 13.83
N GLN A 81 15.39 -23.50 13.64
CA GLN A 81 15.79 -22.58 14.70
C GLN A 81 14.60 -21.87 15.37
N MET A 82 13.40 -21.97 14.79
CA MET A 82 12.22 -21.28 15.30
C MET A 82 11.55 -22.04 16.45
N PRO A 83 11.02 -21.32 17.45
CA PRO A 83 10.24 -21.96 18.52
C PRO A 83 8.96 -22.57 17.94
N GLY A 84 8.59 -23.75 18.41
CA GLY A 84 7.32 -24.40 18.05
C GLY A 84 7.34 -25.25 16.77
N SER A 85 8.53 -25.61 16.26
CA SER A 85 8.66 -26.55 15.12
C SER A 85 7.86 -26.12 13.88
N VAL A 86 8.05 -24.87 13.49
CA VAL A 86 7.41 -24.26 12.32
C VAL A 86 7.85 -24.98 11.03
N ALA A 87 6.94 -25.18 10.07
CA ALA A 87 7.29 -25.75 8.77
C ALA A 87 8.06 -24.74 7.90
N TRP A 88 8.95 -25.21 7.02
CA TRP A 88 9.76 -24.32 6.16
C TRP A 88 8.90 -23.42 5.25
N VAL A 89 7.75 -23.91 4.78
CA VAL A 89 6.80 -23.14 3.97
C VAL A 89 6.22 -21.98 4.76
N GLU A 90 5.94 -22.19 6.05
CA GLU A 90 5.42 -21.16 6.94
C GLU A 90 6.50 -20.13 7.29
N ALA A 91 7.75 -20.57 7.46
CA ALA A 91 8.91 -19.70 7.63
C ALA A 91 9.07 -18.73 6.44
N GLU A 92 9.05 -19.28 5.22
CA GLU A 92 9.06 -18.51 3.97
C GLU A 92 7.88 -17.53 3.94
N GLN A 93 6.66 -18.00 4.16
CA GLN A 93 5.49 -17.13 4.12
C GLN A 93 5.56 -15.99 5.14
N ASN A 94 6.10 -16.25 6.33
CA ASN A 94 6.26 -15.22 7.36
C ASN A 94 7.31 -14.18 6.99
N HIS A 95 8.43 -14.55 6.36
CA HIS A 95 9.37 -13.55 5.85
C HIS A 95 8.71 -12.61 4.83
N TRP A 96 7.76 -13.10 4.02
CA TRP A 96 7.12 -12.33 2.96
C TRP A 96 6.15 -11.31 3.58
N ARG A 97 5.44 -11.73 4.65
CA ARG A 97 4.58 -10.87 5.45
C ARG A 97 5.34 -9.78 6.21
N ILE A 98 6.54 -10.10 6.71
CA ILE A 98 7.38 -9.10 7.41
C ILE A 98 7.90 -8.07 6.39
N GLY A 99 8.47 -8.53 5.28
CA GLY A 99 9.01 -7.67 4.25
C GLY A 99 10.36 -7.02 4.63
N LYS A 100 11.07 -6.52 3.60
CA LYS A 100 12.48 -6.11 3.69
C LYS A 100 12.78 -5.05 4.79
N ALA A 101 11.87 -4.11 5.01
CA ALA A 101 12.09 -3.00 5.94
C ALA A 101 11.92 -3.40 7.42
N GLU A 102 11.07 -4.40 7.69
CA GLU A 102 10.73 -4.79 9.06
C GLU A 102 11.60 -5.94 9.56
N VAL A 103 12.17 -6.78 8.69
CA VAL A 103 13.07 -7.88 9.10
C VAL A 103 14.21 -7.37 10.01
N PRO A 104 14.96 -6.30 9.68
CA PRO A 104 16.04 -5.80 10.54
C PRO A 104 15.54 -5.17 11.84
N LYS A 105 14.31 -4.65 11.85
CA LYS A 105 13.70 -4.04 13.04
C LYS A 105 13.27 -5.12 14.03
N ARG A 106 12.64 -6.19 13.55
CA ARG A 106 12.19 -7.33 14.35
C ARG A 106 13.33 -8.22 14.85
N ALA A 107 14.45 -8.23 14.14
CA ALA A 107 15.67 -8.91 14.59
C ALA A 107 16.35 -8.22 15.78
N ARG A 108 15.93 -7.01 16.14
CA ARG A 108 16.35 -6.33 17.37
C ARG A 108 15.32 -6.68 18.45
N ASP A 109 15.80 -7.15 19.60
CA ASP A 109 14.99 -7.66 20.73
C ASP A 109 13.96 -6.66 21.30
N GLU A 110 13.98 -5.41 20.83
CA GLU A 110 13.10 -4.32 21.28
C GLU A 110 11.69 -4.39 20.66
N PHE A 111 11.49 -5.09 19.55
CA PHE A 111 10.19 -5.08 18.84
C PHE A 111 9.01 -5.61 19.67
N ILE A 112 9.23 -6.66 20.47
CA ILE A 112 8.18 -7.23 21.33
C ILE A 112 7.88 -6.29 22.52
N ALA A 113 8.91 -5.63 23.07
CA ALA A 113 8.74 -4.65 24.13
C ALA A 113 7.94 -3.43 23.66
N ASP A 114 8.23 -2.94 22.45
CA ASP A 114 7.50 -1.82 21.84
C ASP A 114 6.02 -2.13 21.62
N LEU A 115 5.69 -3.34 21.14
CA LEU A 115 4.29 -3.78 20.98
C LEU A 115 3.54 -3.83 22.31
N GLN A 116 4.17 -4.36 23.35
CA GLN A 116 3.57 -4.41 24.70
C GLN A 116 3.37 -3.01 25.28
N GLN A 117 4.31 -2.09 25.05
CA GLN A 117 4.21 -0.71 25.50
C GLN A 117 3.09 0.05 24.78
N GLN A 118 2.91 -0.15 23.47
CA GLN A 118 1.81 0.42 22.70
C GLN A 118 0.44 -0.05 23.19
N GLN A 119 0.29 -1.33 23.55
CA GLN A 119 -0.96 -1.83 24.12
C GLN A 119 -1.29 -1.19 25.47
N GLN A 120 -0.29 -0.97 26.33
CA GLN A 120 -0.47 -0.28 27.61
C GLN A 120 -0.80 1.21 27.43
N GLN A 121 -0.21 1.85 26.43
CA GLN A 121 -0.52 3.24 26.06
C GLN A 121 -1.88 3.37 25.34
N GLY A 122 -2.41 2.29 24.76
CA GLY A 122 -3.78 2.20 24.25
C GLY A 122 -4.87 2.36 25.31
N SER A 123 -4.53 2.25 26.60
CA SER A 123 -5.42 2.63 27.72
C SER A 123 -5.26 4.10 28.16
N LYS A 124 -4.33 4.85 27.57
CA LYS A 124 -4.07 6.27 27.86
C LYS A 124 -3.83 7.09 26.58
N SER A 125 -4.70 6.98 25.58
CA SER A 125 -4.74 7.96 24.49
C SER A 125 -5.72 9.09 24.83
N LYS A 126 -5.19 10.32 24.94
CA LYS A 126 -5.99 11.55 24.96
C LYS A 126 -6.87 11.56 23.73
N ARG A 127 -8.19 11.68 23.91
CA ARG A 127 -9.16 11.88 22.82
C ARG A 127 -8.60 12.95 21.86
N PRO A 128 -8.55 12.71 20.54
CA PRO A 128 -8.21 13.75 19.60
C PRO A 128 -9.21 14.90 19.76
N GLN A 129 -8.69 16.12 19.87
CA GLN A 129 -9.49 17.35 19.96
C GLN A 129 -10.41 17.40 18.73
N ARG A 130 -11.72 17.20 18.95
CA ARG A 130 -12.74 17.35 17.91
C ARG A 130 -12.70 18.78 17.38
N TYR A 131 -12.20 18.97 16.16
CA TYR A 131 -12.38 20.18 15.38
C TYR A 131 -13.72 20.11 14.66
N TRP A 132 -14.82 20.13 15.43
CA TRP A 132 -16.18 20.35 14.94
C TRP A 132 -16.93 20.95 16.12
N SER A 133 -17.12 22.27 16.10
CA SER A 133 -17.57 23.03 17.29
C SER A 133 -19.05 23.37 17.26
N GLY A 134 -19.82 22.80 16.34
CA GLY A 134 -21.25 23.09 16.17
C GLY A 134 -21.55 24.49 15.63
N ARG A 135 -20.51 25.31 15.40
CA ARG A 135 -20.64 26.59 14.67
C ARG A 135 -20.70 26.40 13.17
N GLU A 136 -20.21 25.29 12.64
CA GLU A 136 -20.31 24.96 11.21
C GLU A 136 -21.74 24.55 10.79
N GLU A 137 -22.60 24.09 11.72
CA GLU A 137 -24.03 23.81 11.49
C GLU A 137 -24.80 25.06 11.03
N ALA A 138 -24.40 26.25 11.50
CA ALA A 138 -25.00 27.51 11.08
C ALA A 138 -24.58 27.95 9.67
N LEU A 139 -23.48 27.41 9.13
CA LEU A 139 -23.05 27.66 7.75
C LEU A 139 -23.76 26.72 6.77
N LEU A 140 -24.11 25.52 7.19
CA LEU A 140 -24.80 24.52 6.37
C LEU A 140 -26.32 24.72 6.28
N SER A 141 -26.93 25.49 7.20
CA SER A 141 -28.36 25.84 7.14
C SER A 141 -28.70 26.92 6.10
N ARG A 142 -27.70 27.56 5.46
CA ARG A 142 -27.88 28.57 4.41
C ARG A 142 -27.87 28.00 2.99
N ILE A 143 -27.63 26.70 2.83
CA ILE A 143 -27.79 26.02 1.53
C ILE A 143 -29.23 25.52 1.47
N GLU A 144 -30.10 26.38 0.93
CA GLU A 144 -31.52 26.09 0.72
C GLU A 144 -31.69 24.84 -0.16
N GLY A 145 -32.47 23.87 0.32
CA GLY A 145 -33.18 22.95 -0.58
C GLY A 145 -32.77 21.47 -0.59
N LEU A 146 -31.88 20.99 0.28
CA LEU A 146 -31.70 19.54 0.46
C LEU A 146 -32.19 19.12 1.84
N GLN A 147 -33.37 18.49 1.85
CA GLN A 147 -33.89 17.76 3.00
C GLN A 147 -32.99 16.52 3.21
N TRP A 148 -31.93 16.66 4.00
CA TRP A 148 -31.11 15.53 4.43
C TRP A 148 -31.93 14.69 5.42
N SER A 149 -32.74 13.77 4.88
CA SER A 149 -33.31 12.69 5.69
C SER A 149 -32.17 11.83 6.23
N GLY A 150 -32.26 11.45 7.51
CA GLY A 150 -31.22 10.79 8.30
C GLY A 150 -30.79 9.38 7.85
N THR A 151 -30.88 9.09 6.56
CA THR A 151 -30.53 7.79 5.96
C THR A 151 -29.17 7.84 5.27
N ILE A 152 -28.71 8.99 4.75
CA ILE A 152 -27.45 9.06 3.96
C ILE A 152 -26.17 9.05 4.82
N PHE A 153 -26.25 9.37 6.12
CA PHE A 153 -25.08 9.22 7.00
C PHE A 153 -24.86 7.77 7.47
N ARG A 154 -25.88 6.91 7.34
CA ARG A 154 -25.81 5.52 7.83
C ARG A 154 -24.99 4.61 6.90
N ASP A 155 -24.98 4.87 5.60
CA ASP A 155 -24.17 4.10 4.64
C ASP A 155 -22.67 4.41 4.75
N VAL A 156 -22.31 5.59 5.26
CA VAL A 156 -20.90 5.94 5.55
C VAL A 156 -20.40 5.30 6.86
N CYS A 157 -21.29 4.89 7.76
CA CYS A 157 -20.91 4.21 9.01
C CYS A 157 -20.88 2.69 8.93
N LEU A 158 -21.56 2.06 7.96
CA LEU A 158 -21.55 0.59 7.82
C LEU A 158 -20.23 0.03 7.25
N GLU A 159 -19.38 0.83 6.60
CA GLU A 159 -18.01 0.44 6.24
C GLU A 159 -17.02 0.44 7.43
N ALA A 160 -17.43 0.93 8.61
CA ALA A 160 -16.56 1.08 9.78
C ALA A 160 -16.84 0.11 10.94
N GLY A 161 -17.79 -0.84 10.80
CA GLY A 161 -17.92 -2.00 11.68
C GLY A 161 -18.07 -1.74 13.20
N ARG A 162 -18.65 -0.62 13.65
CA ARG A 162 -19.15 -0.43 15.05
C ARG A 162 -20.40 0.45 15.10
N THR A 163 -21.29 0.15 16.05
CA THR A 163 -22.69 0.59 16.09
C THR A 163 -22.92 1.94 16.80
N PRO A 164 -24.01 2.66 16.49
CA PRO A 164 -24.33 3.97 17.07
C PRO A 164 -24.80 3.99 18.54
N ASP A 165 -25.10 2.84 19.15
CA ASP A 165 -25.84 2.79 20.42
C ASP A 165 -25.03 3.06 21.70
N ASP A 166 -23.70 3.07 21.66
CA ASP A 166 -22.91 3.25 22.90
C ASP A 166 -22.74 4.73 23.33
N ALA A 167 -23.35 5.70 22.62
CA ALA A 167 -23.01 7.12 22.77
C ALA A 167 -24.14 8.06 23.25
N MET A 168 -25.36 7.59 23.52
CA MET A 168 -26.46 8.47 23.93
C MET A 168 -27.39 7.82 24.96
N ASP A 169 -26.93 7.66 26.21
CA ASP A 169 -27.84 7.91 27.33
C ASP A 169 -27.08 8.55 28.50
N GLY A 170 -27.40 9.82 28.71
CA GLY A 170 -26.76 10.71 29.65
C GLY A 170 -27.74 11.75 30.17
N GLY A 171 -28.92 11.31 30.62
CA GLY A 171 -29.55 11.80 31.85
C GLY A 171 -30.34 13.11 31.84
N GLN A 172 -31.53 13.06 32.45
CA GLN A 172 -32.10 14.01 33.44
C GLN A 172 -33.42 13.41 33.97
N SER A 173 -33.47 12.92 35.20
CA SER A 173 -33.65 13.60 36.50
C SER A 173 -35.11 13.69 36.97
N ALA A 174 -35.33 13.03 38.12
CA ALA A 174 -36.31 13.28 39.18
C ALA A 174 -37.82 13.11 38.92
N ARG A 175 -38.42 12.16 39.65
CA ARG A 175 -39.46 12.45 40.65
C ARG A 175 -39.66 11.28 41.62
N THR A 176 -39.62 11.64 42.90
CA THR A 176 -40.04 10.88 44.08
C THR A 176 -41.56 10.63 44.08
N SER A 177 -42.01 9.46 44.52
CA SER A 177 -43.13 9.34 45.46
C SER A 177 -43.08 8.02 46.22
N TYR A 178 -43.38 8.12 47.51
CA TYR A 178 -43.63 7.04 48.46
C TYR A 178 -44.84 6.17 48.05
N ALA A 179 -44.76 4.88 48.35
CA ALA A 179 -45.76 4.09 49.09
C ALA A 179 -45.11 2.79 49.57
#